data_AF-A0A7C2K1P4-F1
#
_entry.id   AF-A0A7C2K1P4-F1
#
_cell.length_a   1.000
_cell.length_b   1.000
_cell.length_c   1.000
_cell.angle_alpha   90.00
_cell.angle_beta   90.00
_cell.angle_gamma   90.00
#
_symmetry.space_group_name_H-M   'P 1'
#
loop_
_entity.id
_entity.type
_entity.pdbx_description
1 polymer ?
#
loop_
_entity_poly.entity_id
_entity_poly.type
_entity_poly.pdbx_seq_one_letter_code
_entity_poly.pdbx_strand_id
1 'polypeptide(L)' 'MRLAGKSALITGGRRIGATLAVQLAERGMNIALSYLTSRDVAEATEKECQRRGVQAVAVAADLCDPGQ' A
#
# COMPACT_ATOMS: atom_id res chain seq x y z
N MET A 1 0.96 -12.02 -17.37
CA MET A 1 0.16 -12.38 -16.17
C MET A 1 -0.91 -11.34 -15.94
N ARG A 2 -2.12 -11.73 -15.50
CA ARG A 2 -3.20 -10.79 -15.13
C ARG A 2 -3.07 -10.41 -13.65
N LEU A 3 -3.06 -9.11 -13.37
CA LEU A 3 -2.87 -8.55 -12.02
C LEU A 3 -4.17 -8.05 -11.40
N ALA A 4 -5.14 -7.60 -12.21
CA ALA A 4 -6.43 -7.12 -11.73
C ALA A 4 -7.13 -8.11 -10.79
N GLY A 5 -7.63 -7.61 -9.66
CA GLY A 5 -8.32 -8.39 -8.61
C GLY A 5 -7.38 -9.11 -7.64
N LYS A 6 -6.06 -9.10 -7.86
CA LYS A 6 -5.09 -9.62 -6.88
C LYS A 6 -4.74 -8.58 -5.83
N SER A 7 -4.18 -9.04 -4.71
CA SER A 7 -3.73 -8.17 -3.62
C SER A 7 -2.20 -8.12 -3.56
N ALA A 8 -1.64 -6.94 -3.26
CA ALA A 8 -0.23 -6.76 -2.96
C ALA A 8 -0.06 -6.25 -1.52
N LEU A 9 0.83 -6.89 -0.76
CA LEU A 9 1.33 -6.37 0.51
C LEU A 9 2.67 -5.68 0.27
N ILE A 10 2.77 -4.41 0.66
CA ILE A 10 3.96 -3.60 0.48
C ILE A 10 4.48 -3.18 1.86
N THR A 11 5.60 -3.78 2.27
CA THR A 11 6.30 -3.39 3.49
C THR A 11 7.12 -2.13 3.23
N GLY A 12 6.86 -1.06 4.00
CA GLY A 12 7.53 0.23 3.80
C GLY A 12 6.87 1.11 2.73
N GLY A 13 5.63 1.53 2.99
CA GLY A 13 4.78 2.37 2.13
C GLY A 13 5.24 3.83 1.95
N ARG A 14 6.54 4.10 1.97
CA ARG A 14 7.13 5.42 1.69
C ARG A 14 8.07 5.36 0.49
N ARG A 15 8.29 6.51 -0.17
CA ARG A 15 9.20 6.62 -1.33
C ARG A 15 8.84 5.59 -2.41
N ILE A 16 9.72 4.64 -2.69
CA ILE A 16 9.53 3.59 -3.71
C ILE A 16 8.26 2.76 -3.43
N GLY A 17 7.98 2.43 -2.16
CA GLY A 17 6.79 1.66 -1.81
C GLY A 17 5.50 2.38 -2.16
N ALA A 18 5.47 3.71 -2.01
CA ALA A 18 4.31 4.52 -2.39
C ALA A 18 4.15 4.58 -3.92
N THR A 19 5.23 4.80 -4.67
CA THR A 19 5.19 4.78 -6.14
C THR A 19 4.73 3.42 -6.67
N LEU A 20 5.23 2.33 -6.10
CA LEU A 20 4.85 0.98 -6.50
C LEU A 20 3.37 0.68 -6.19
N ALA A 21 2.88 1.08 -5.02
CA ALA A 21 1.48 0.94 -4.63
C ALA A 21 0.54 1.54 -5.70
N VAL A 22 0.82 2.78 -6.10
CA VAL A 22 0.05 3.51 -7.11
C VAL A 22 0.11 2.79 -8.48
N GLN A 23 1.28 2.34 -8.90
CA GLN A 23 1.46 1.61 -10.17
C GLN A 23 0.77 0.23 -10.20
N LEU A 24 0.67 -0.45 -9.06
CA LEU A 24 -0.05 -1.72 -8.94
C LEU A 24 -1.57 -1.49 -8.90
N ALA A 25 -2.01 -0.43 -8.21
CA ALA A 25 -3.41 0.00 -8.23
C ALA A 25 -3.91 0.35 -9.63
N GLU A 26 -3.10 1.03 -10.45
CA GLU A 26 -3.37 1.27 -11.88
C GLU A 26 -3.65 -0.01 -12.68
N ARG A 27 -3.03 -1.11 -12.27
CA ARG A 27 -3.18 -2.43 -12.90
C ARG A 27 -4.35 -3.23 -12.30
N GLY A 28 -5.15 -2.60 -11.43
CA GLY A 28 -6.34 -3.16 -10.80
C GLY A 28 -6.05 -4.04 -9.59
N MET A 29 -4.87 -3.94 -8.97
CA MET A 29 -4.56 -4.69 -7.75
C MET A 29 -5.04 -3.95 -6.50
N ASN A 30 -5.59 -4.70 -5.55
CA ASN A 30 -5.82 -4.21 -4.20
C ASN A 30 -4.50 -4.08 -3.44
N ILE A 31 -4.39 -3.10 -2.54
CA ILE A 31 -3.13 -2.72 -1.90
C ILE A 31 -3.26 -2.76 -0.38
N ALA A 32 -2.32 -3.41 0.28
CA ALA A 32 -2.04 -3.19 1.70
C ALA A 32 -0.63 -2.63 1.83
N LEU A 33 -0.45 -1.52 2.53
CA LEU A 33 0.86 -0.88 2.70
C LEU A 33 1.14 -0.63 4.17
N SER A 34 2.33 -1.04 4.64
CA SER A 34 2.72 -0.85 6.04
C SER A 34 3.67 0.33 6.22
N TYR A 35 3.60 1.01 7.37
CA TYR A 35 4.50 2.09 7.75
C TYR A 35 4.83 2.06 9.24
N LEU A 36 6.03 2.53 9.60
CA LEU A 36 6.40 2.74 11.00
C LEU A 36 6.17 4.20 11.41
N THR A 37 6.82 5.15 10.74
CA THR A 37 6.76 6.58 11.08
C THR A 37 6.10 7.47 10.02
N SER A 38 5.80 6.94 8.82
CA SER A 38 5.37 7.73 7.65
C SER A 38 3.86 7.69 7.43
N ARG A 39 3.07 7.97 8.47
CA ARG A 39 1.60 7.90 8.43
C ARG A 39 1.01 8.73 7.28
N ASP A 40 1.31 10.01 7.21
CA ASP A 40 0.69 10.91 6.24
C ASP A 40 0.95 10.50 4.80
N VAL A 41 2.17 10.05 4.50
CA VAL A 41 2.56 9.54 3.18
C VAL A 41 1.79 8.25 2.86
N ALA A 42 1.66 7.35 3.83
CA ALA A 42 0.96 6.09 3.68
C ALA A 42 -0.55 6.28 3.45
N GLU A 43 -1.20 7.11 4.27
CA GLU A 43 -2.63 7.43 4.14
C GLU A 43 -2.93 8.21 2.84
N ALA A 44 -2.03 9.10 2.40
CA ALA A 44 -2.16 9.76 1.10
C ALA A 44 -2.07 8.76 -0.06
N THR A 45 -1.16 7.79 0.04
CA THR A 45 -0.99 6.71 -0.94
C THR A 45 -2.20 5.80 -0.98
N GLU A 46 -2.76 5.44 0.18
CA GLU A 46 -4.01 4.68 0.29
C GLU A 46 -5.15 5.38 -0.46
N LYS A 47 -5.38 6.67 -0.19
CA LYS A 47 -6.41 7.47 -0.86
C LYS A 47 -6.20 7.57 -2.36
N GLU A 48 -4.95 7.64 -2.81
CA GLU A 48 -4.61 7.65 -4.23
C GLU A 48 -4.90 6.30 -4.91
N CYS A 49 -4.60 5.19 -4.23
CA CYS A 49 -4.95 3.85 -4.72
C CYS A 49 -6.47 3.66 -4.78
N GLN A 50 -7.19 4.06 -3.73
CA GLN A 50 -8.66 4.02 -3.70
C GLN A 50 -9.29 4.82 -4.85
N ARG A 51 -8.76 6.01 -5.16
CA ARG A 51 -9.20 6.84 -6.31
C ARG A 51 -9.04 6.14 -7.66
N ARG A 52 -8.20 5.11 -7.75
CA ARG A 52 -7.98 4.29 -8.95
C ARG A 52 -8.92 3.09 -9.03
N GLY A 53 -9.88 2.99 -8.10
CA GLY A 53 -10.96 2.00 -8.13
C GLY A 53 -10.60 0.65 -7.49
N VAL A 54 -9.50 0.58 -6.75
CA VAL A 54 -9.09 -0.64 -6.02
C VAL A 54 -9.31 -0.45 -4.52
N GLN A 55 -9.34 -1.56 -3.77
CA GLN A 55 -9.31 -1.49 -2.31
C GLN A 55 -7.88 -1.19 -1.86
N ALA A 56 -7.71 -0.27 -0.91
CA ALA A 56 -6.41 -0.02 -0.30
C ALA A 56 -6.53 0.24 1.20
N VAL A 57 -5.50 -0.14 1.96
CA VAL A 57 -5.37 0.13 3.40
C VAL A 57 -3.93 0.45 3.79
N ALA A 58 -3.74 1.49 4.60
CA ALA A 58 -2.48 1.81 5.26
C ALA A 58 -2.46 1.26 6.71
N VAL A 59 -1.44 0.49 7.06
CA VAL A 59 -1.31 -0.17 8.37
C VAL A 59 -0.06 0.31 9.09
N ALA A 60 -0.21 0.81 10.32
CA ALA A 60 0.94 1.09 11.19
C ALA A 60 1.51 -0.25 11.68
N ALA A 61 2.79 -0.52 11.41
CA ALA A 61 3.45 -1.75 11.82
C ALA A 61 4.95 -1.51 12.07
N ASP A 62 5.43 -1.96 13.23
CA ASP A 62 6.84 -2.18 13.48
C ASP A 62 7.21 -3.60 13.04
N LEU A 63 7.92 -3.70 11.93
CA LEU A 63 8.32 -4.98 11.35
C LEU A 63 9.49 -5.64 12.12
N CYS A 64 10.03 -4.97 13.14
CA CYS A 64 10.98 -5.55 14.09
C CYS A 64 10.29 -6.26 15.26
N ASP A 65 8.98 -6.03 15.49
CA ASP A 65 8.21 -6.66 16.57
C ASP A 65 7.24 -7.72 16.00
N PRO A 66 7.55 -9.02 16.13
CA PRO A 66 6.66 -10.08 15.66
C PRO A 66 5.39 -10.24 16.51
N GLY A 67 5.27 -9.57 17.67
CA GLY A 67 4.13 -9.66 18.59
C GLY A 67 3.06 -8.59 18.39
N GLN A 68 3.26 -7.66 17.45
CA GLN A 68 2.31 -6.61 17.11
C GLN A 68 1.14 -7.10 16.24
#